data_AF-A0A662H430-F1
#
_entry.id   AF-A0A662H430-F1
#
_cell.length_a   1.000
_cell.length_b   1.000
_cell.length_c   1.000
_cell.angle_alpha   90.00
_cell.angle_beta   90.00
_cell.angle_gamma   90.00
#
_symmetry.space_group_name_H-M   'P 1'
#
loop_
_entity.id
_entity.type
_entity.pdbx_description
1 polymer ?
#
loop_
_entity_poly.entity_id
_entity_poly.type
_entity_poly.pdbx_seq_one_letter_code
_entity_poly.pdbx_strand_id
1 'polypeptide(L)'
;MKWKSHIALTFSIISRHFKYFFNDDEFIGGLKEGLIEVDERSDLIAYADRGAIYWYKIPHHSPTSKKFAKYYAYLSLYFLRNGAQFMASKMLGRALHYIQDMAISPRAILQHSLIEDVIDGIVSKSVTRVQPIDNLDIDKIVSVKGSRDAEEAVRIATERTYLLLKWYEGESHKRVDSHKLLRKLKVMRICKGVMSALLITSVFTTAFLWLGPLGLTVLQFLCALIVAPLVDFWSYWYCLVYIFLFSLFIGWLIYFITSPIRNWRPKIYWDCFKAGLIRLKERGAIY
;
A
#
# COMPACT_ATOMS: atom_id res chain seq x y z
N MET A 1 0.79 -7.07 -20.12
CA MET A 1 -0.06 -7.46 -21.25
C MET A 1 -0.65 -6.18 -21.79
N LYS A 2 -1.20 -6.14 -23.00
CA LYS A 2 -1.91 -4.92 -23.41
C LYS A 2 -3.25 -4.82 -22.67
N TRP A 3 -3.69 -3.61 -22.34
CA TRP A 3 -5.01 -3.35 -21.72
C TRP A 3 -6.18 -4.07 -22.42
N LYS A 4 -6.13 -4.27 -23.75
CA LYS A 4 -7.14 -5.04 -24.48
C LYS A 4 -7.27 -6.48 -23.99
N SER A 5 -6.14 -7.13 -23.72
CA SER A 5 -6.08 -8.50 -23.23
C SER A 5 -6.44 -8.60 -21.75
N HIS A 6 -6.07 -7.59 -20.96
CA HIS A 6 -6.56 -7.44 -19.59
C HIS A 6 -8.10 -7.39 -19.52
N ILE A 7 -8.72 -6.59 -20.40
CA ILE A 7 -10.18 -6.51 -20.54
C ILE A 7 -10.75 -7.86 -20.99
N ALA A 8 -10.27 -8.41 -22.11
CA ALA A 8 -10.83 -9.64 -22.68
C ALA A 8 -10.79 -10.81 -21.69
N LEU A 9 -9.66 -11.02 -21.00
CA LEU A 9 -9.52 -12.05 -19.97
C LEU A 9 -10.48 -11.82 -18.81
N THR A 10 -10.52 -10.60 -18.27
CA THR A 10 -11.37 -10.26 -17.11
C THR A 10 -12.84 -10.48 -17.42
N PHE A 11 -13.33 -9.94 -18.54
CA PHE A 11 -14.75 -10.01 -18.91
C PHE A 11 -15.17 -11.41 -19.36
N SER A 12 -14.27 -12.21 -19.91
CA SER A 12 -14.57 -13.63 -20.15
C SER A 12 -14.73 -14.42 -18.85
N ILE A 13 -14.01 -14.09 -17.78
CA ILE A 13 -14.18 -14.74 -16.47
C ILE A 13 -15.47 -14.26 -15.81
N ILE A 14 -15.73 -12.95 -15.83
CA ILE A 14 -16.95 -12.37 -15.27
C ILE A 14 -18.19 -12.97 -15.93
N SER A 15 -18.28 -12.97 -17.25
CA SER A 15 -19.45 -13.47 -17.98
C SER A 15 -19.77 -14.94 -17.69
N ARG A 16 -18.76 -15.77 -17.38
CA ARG A 16 -18.93 -17.20 -17.09
C ARG A 16 -19.20 -17.51 -15.63
N HIS A 17 -18.58 -16.78 -14.71
CA HIS A 17 -18.55 -17.17 -13.29
C HIS A 17 -19.22 -16.17 -12.36
N PHE A 18 -19.31 -14.90 -12.73
CA PHE A 18 -19.71 -13.81 -11.85
C PHE A 18 -20.76 -12.87 -12.47
N LYS A 19 -21.43 -13.29 -13.55
CA LYS A 19 -22.31 -12.44 -14.36
C LYS A 19 -23.46 -11.80 -13.58
N TYR A 20 -23.90 -12.44 -12.49
CA TYR A 20 -24.97 -11.90 -11.64
C TYR A 20 -24.47 -10.96 -10.55
N PHE A 21 -23.18 -11.04 -10.21
CA PHE A 21 -22.55 -10.21 -9.21
C PHE A 21 -21.99 -8.91 -9.83
N PHE A 22 -21.38 -9.00 -11.01
CA PHE A 22 -20.87 -7.85 -11.76
C PHE A 22 -21.77 -7.55 -12.97
N ASN A 23 -22.97 -7.01 -12.72
CA ASN A 23 -23.96 -6.67 -13.76
C ASN A 23 -24.32 -5.18 -13.83
N ASP A 24 -23.77 -4.36 -12.93
CA ASP A 24 -24.04 -2.93 -12.87
C ASP A 24 -23.16 -2.15 -13.86
N ASP A 25 -23.77 -1.27 -14.66
CA ASP A 25 -23.08 -0.55 -15.74
C ASP A 25 -22.02 0.43 -15.21
N GLU A 26 -22.29 1.09 -14.07
CA GLU A 26 -21.32 1.97 -13.41
C GLU A 26 -20.11 1.17 -12.93
N PHE A 27 -20.36 0.01 -12.32
CA PHE A 27 -19.32 -0.92 -11.91
C PHE A 27 -18.50 -1.41 -13.11
N ILE A 28 -19.14 -1.85 -14.19
CA ILE A 28 -18.45 -2.29 -15.41
C ILE A 28 -17.62 -1.16 -16.03
N GLY A 29 -18.14 0.06 -16.06
CA GLY A 29 -17.45 1.25 -16.55
C GLY A 29 -16.17 1.52 -15.77
N GLY A 30 -16.26 1.58 -14.44
CA GLY A 30 -15.09 1.79 -13.59
C GLY A 30 -14.09 0.64 -13.70
N LEU A 31 -14.54 -0.62 -13.77
CA LEU A 31 -13.65 -1.78 -13.90
C LEU A 31 -12.79 -1.69 -15.17
N LYS A 32 -13.40 -1.34 -16.32
CA LYS A 32 -12.68 -1.14 -17.58
C LYS A 32 -11.64 -0.03 -17.47
N GLU A 33 -12.06 1.12 -16.96
CA GLU A 33 -11.20 2.27 -16.73
C GLU A 33 -9.98 1.91 -15.85
N GLY A 34 -10.20 1.13 -14.79
CA GLY A 34 -9.13 0.65 -13.91
C GLY A 34 -8.13 -0.28 -14.58
N LEU A 35 -8.59 -1.13 -15.50
CA LEU A 35 -7.72 -2.03 -16.28
C LEU A 35 -6.87 -1.27 -17.31
N ILE A 36 -7.32 -0.09 -17.76
CA ILE A 36 -6.63 0.75 -18.74
C ILE A 36 -5.65 1.72 -18.05
N GLU A 37 -6.07 2.36 -16.96
CA GLU A 37 -5.35 3.47 -16.35
C GLU A 37 -3.95 3.11 -15.86
N VAL A 38 -3.67 1.84 -15.54
CA VAL A 38 -2.34 1.42 -15.10
C VAL A 38 -1.30 1.60 -16.22
N ASP A 39 -1.65 1.26 -17.46
CA ASP A 39 -0.83 1.45 -18.66
C ASP A 39 -0.63 2.94 -18.99
N GLU A 40 -1.69 3.74 -18.86
CA GLU A 40 -1.64 5.18 -19.17
C GLU A 40 -0.93 5.99 -18.05
N ARG A 41 -1.17 5.61 -16.80
CA ARG A 41 -0.74 6.31 -15.58
C ARG A 41 -0.21 5.29 -14.57
N SER A 42 1.07 4.97 -14.74
CA SER A 42 1.76 4.02 -13.88
C SER A 42 2.00 4.59 -12.48
N ASP A 43 1.72 3.78 -11.45
CA ASP A 43 2.11 4.07 -10.08
C ASP A 43 3.64 4.20 -9.96
N LEU A 44 4.09 4.84 -8.88
CA LEU A 44 5.49 5.15 -8.63
C LEU A 44 6.06 4.28 -7.50
N ILE A 45 7.34 3.93 -7.58
CA ILE A 45 8.11 3.42 -6.45
C ILE A 45 9.20 4.42 -6.10
N ALA A 46 9.27 4.77 -4.82
CA ALA A 46 10.41 5.48 -4.26
C ALA A 46 11.56 4.51 -4.03
N TYR A 47 12.73 4.81 -4.58
CA TYR A 47 14.00 4.16 -4.26
C TYR A 47 14.91 5.16 -3.57
N ALA A 48 15.51 4.77 -2.46
CA ALA A 48 16.53 5.57 -1.79
C ALA A 48 17.90 5.12 -2.28
N ASP A 49 18.64 6.00 -2.94
CA ASP A 49 20.03 5.77 -3.33
C ASP A 49 20.90 6.95 -2.88
N ARG A 50 22.01 6.64 -2.20
CA ARG A 50 22.99 7.62 -1.68
C ARG A 50 22.37 8.85 -0.98
N GLY A 51 21.31 8.63 -0.20
CA GLY A 51 20.63 9.69 0.57
C GLY A 51 19.59 10.50 -0.23
N ALA A 52 19.46 10.29 -1.53
CA ALA A 52 18.43 10.88 -2.37
C ALA A 52 17.26 9.90 -2.60
N ILE A 53 16.03 10.42 -2.68
CA ILE A 53 14.84 9.64 -3.00
C ILE A 53 14.48 9.88 -4.46
N TYR A 54 14.52 8.82 -5.26
CA TYR A 54 14.12 8.82 -6.66
C TYR A 54 12.78 8.13 -6.83
N TRP A 55 11.91 8.71 -7.65
CA TRP A 55 10.62 8.11 -7.99
C TRP A 55 10.67 7.55 -9.39
N TYR A 56 10.47 6.24 -9.52
CA TYR A 56 10.44 5.54 -10.81
C TYR A 56 9.04 5.04 -11.10
N LYS A 57 8.66 5.05 -12.38
CA LYS A 57 7.50 4.29 -12.86
C LYS A 57 7.72 2.82 -12.55
N ILE A 58 6.72 2.16 -12.01
CA ILE A 58 6.79 0.74 -11.69
C ILE A 58 6.89 -0.06 -12.98
N PRO A 59 7.87 -0.98 -13.11
CA PRO A 59 7.77 -2.04 -14.09
C PRO A 59 6.58 -2.91 -13.70
N HIS A 60 5.55 -2.96 -14.55
CA HIS A 60 4.25 -3.53 -14.19
C HIS A 60 4.35 -5.03 -13.85
N HIS A 61 5.31 -5.72 -14.48
CA HIS A 61 5.69 -7.12 -14.26
C HIS A 61 6.58 -7.38 -13.03
N SER A 62 6.78 -6.41 -12.14
CA SER A 62 7.69 -6.57 -11.00
C SER A 62 7.04 -7.33 -9.83
N PRO A 63 7.79 -8.17 -9.08
CA PRO A 63 7.31 -8.74 -7.81
C PRO A 63 6.91 -7.67 -6.78
N THR A 64 7.39 -6.43 -6.93
CA THR A 64 6.99 -5.31 -6.08
C THR A 64 5.57 -4.82 -6.38
N SER A 65 4.99 -5.15 -7.55
CA SER A 65 3.62 -4.84 -7.95
C SER A 65 2.58 -5.50 -7.03
N LYS A 66 2.93 -6.59 -6.33
CA LYS A 66 2.04 -7.28 -5.38
C LYS A 66 1.47 -6.35 -4.30
N LYS A 67 2.26 -5.35 -3.86
CA LYS A 67 1.80 -4.39 -2.84
C LYS A 67 0.68 -3.50 -3.38
N PHE A 68 0.76 -3.11 -4.65
CA PHE A 68 -0.25 -2.30 -5.33
C PHE A 68 -1.50 -3.12 -5.61
N ALA A 69 -1.35 -4.35 -6.12
CA ALA A 69 -2.47 -5.27 -6.28
C ALA A 69 -3.27 -5.43 -4.97
N LYS A 70 -2.57 -5.67 -3.84
CA LYS A 70 -3.21 -5.77 -2.52
C LYS A 70 -3.85 -4.46 -2.08
N TYR A 71 -3.14 -3.34 -2.22
CA TYR A 71 -3.64 -2.02 -1.83
C TYR A 71 -4.92 -1.67 -2.59
N TYR A 72 -4.92 -1.83 -3.91
CA TYR A 72 -6.07 -1.52 -4.77
C TYR A 72 -7.25 -2.46 -4.56
N ALA A 73 -6.99 -3.75 -4.28
CA ALA A 73 -8.06 -4.69 -3.89
C ALA A 73 -8.75 -4.25 -2.59
N TYR A 74 -8.00 -3.79 -1.59
CA TYR A 74 -8.57 -3.26 -0.36
C TYR A 74 -9.22 -1.89 -0.52
N LEU A 75 -8.63 -1.02 -1.33
CA LEU A 75 -9.18 0.30 -1.65
C LEU A 75 -10.49 0.20 -2.43
N SER A 76 -10.62 -0.83 -3.28
CA SER A 76 -11.87 -1.17 -3.93
C SER A 76 -12.98 -1.47 -2.92
N LEU A 77 -12.71 -2.30 -1.91
CA LEU A 77 -13.67 -2.55 -0.83
C LEU A 77 -13.96 -1.30 -0.01
N TYR A 78 -12.95 -0.46 0.26
CA TYR A 78 -13.15 0.83 0.92
C TYR A 78 -14.20 1.68 0.18
N PHE A 79 -14.08 1.82 -1.15
CA PHE A 79 -15.05 2.57 -1.94
C PHE A 79 -16.42 1.92 -1.99
N LEU A 80 -16.46 0.59 -2.14
CA LEU A 80 -17.69 -0.17 -2.17
C LEU A 80 -18.50 0.08 -0.89
N ARG A 81 -17.84 0.04 0.27
CA ARG A 81 -18.48 0.27 1.58
C ARG A 81 -18.91 1.73 1.80
N ASN A 82 -18.35 2.66 1.05
CA ASN A 82 -18.71 4.07 1.07
C ASN A 82 -19.67 4.47 -0.08
N GLY A 83 -20.21 3.49 -0.82
CA GLY A 83 -21.21 3.73 -1.87
C GLY A 83 -20.65 4.31 -3.18
N ALA A 84 -19.33 4.35 -3.36
CA ALA A 84 -18.71 4.88 -4.58
C ALA A 84 -18.40 3.75 -5.57
N GLN A 85 -19.42 3.27 -6.28
CA GLN A 85 -19.35 2.07 -7.12
C GLN A 85 -18.31 2.19 -8.23
N PHE A 86 -18.34 3.27 -9.01
CA PHE A 86 -17.35 3.51 -10.08
C PHE A 86 -15.91 3.47 -9.55
N MET A 87 -15.67 4.12 -8.41
CA MET A 87 -14.33 4.15 -7.80
C MET A 87 -13.94 2.78 -7.25
N ALA A 88 -14.89 2.03 -6.67
CA ALA A 88 -14.66 0.68 -6.20
C ALA A 88 -14.19 -0.22 -7.34
N SER A 89 -14.94 -0.25 -8.44
CA SER A 89 -14.61 -1.09 -9.58
C SER A 89 -13.35 -0.63 -10.30
N LYS A 90 -13.10 0.68 -10.39
CA LYS A 90 -11.83 1.23 -10.93
C LYS A 90 -10.63 0.73 -10.15
N MET A 91 -10.69 0.73 -8.82
CA MET A 91 -9.58 0.19 -8.02
C MET A 91 -9.47 -1.34 -8.15
N LEU A 92 -10.58 -2.08 -8.29
CA LEU A 92 -10.53 -3.52 -8.58
C LEU A 92 -9.86 -3.79 -9.94
N GLY A 93 -10.14 -2.97 -10.96
CA GLY A 93 -9.52 -3.06 -12.28
C GLY A 93 -8.01 -2.88 -12.21
N ARG A 94 -7.52 -1.87 -11.47
CA ARG A 94 -6.08 -1.67 -11.24
C ARG A 94 -5.45 -2.88 -10.54
N ALA A 95 -6.12 -3.46 -9.55
CA ALA A 95 -5.62 -4.64 -8.84
C ALA A 95 -5.49 -5.86 -9.77
N LEU A 96 -6.49 -6.09 -10.61
CA LEU A 96 -6.51 -7.16 -11.61
C LEU A 96 -5.40 -7.00 -12.65
N HIS A 97 -5.22 -5.77 -13.16
CA HIS A 97 -4.16 -5.44 -14.10
C HIS A 97 -2.79 -5.88 -13.54
N TYR A 98 -2.42 -5.43 -12.32
CA TYR A 98 -1.15 -5.81 -11.71
C TYR A 98 -0.97 -7.32 -11.53
N ILE A 99 -2.02 -8.04 -11.16
CA ILE A 99 -1.96 -9.50 -10.99
C ILE A 99 -1.72 -10.20 -12.34
N GLN A 100 -2.42 -9.75 -13.38
CA GLN A 100 -2.29 -10.28 -14.73
C GLN A 100 -0.89 -10.00 -15.28
N ASP A 101 -0.33 -8.82 -15.02
CA ASP A 101 1.03 -8.50 -15.43
C ASP A 101 2.11 -9.29 -14.71
N MET A 102 1.95 -9.54 -13.41
CA MET A 102 2.90 -10.40 -12.69
C MET A 102 2.87 -11.87 -13.17
N ALA A 103 1.90 -12.26 -14.00
CA ALA A 103 1.89 -13.59 -14.63
C ALA A 103 2.98 -13.74 -15.71
N ILE A 104 3.50 -12.64 -16.25
CA ILE A 104 4.66 -12.63 -17.15
C ILE A 104 5.92 -12.47 -16.31
N SER A 105 6.90 -13.36 -16.51
CA SER A 105 8.15 -13.32 -15.75
C SER A 105 8.95 -12.04 -16.05
N PRO A 106 9.47 -11.34 -15.03
CA PRO A 106 10.41 -10.24 -15.24
C PRO A 106 11.68 -10.67 -15.97
N ARG A 107 11.99 -11.97 -16.01
CA ARG A 107 13.14 -12.48 -16.76
C ARG A 107 12.86 -12.70 -18.25
N ALA A 108 11.68 -12.33 -18.74
CA ALA A 108 11.26 -12.41 -20.14
C ALA A 108 11.38 -11.06 -20.88
N ILE A 109 12.04 -10.05 -20.29
CA ILE A 109 12.12 -8.67 -20.81
C ILE A 109 12.46 -8.61 -22.32
N LEU A 110 13.39 -9.44 -22.80
CA LEU A 110 13.83 -9.41 -24.20
C LEU A 110 12.81 -9.96 -25.21
N GLN A 111 11.86 -10.77 -24.75
CA GLN A 111 10.81 -11.38 -25.59
C GLN A 111 9.42 -10.86 -25.19
N HIS A 112 9.38 -9.76 -24.44
CA HIS A 112 8.19 -9.30 -23.75
C HIS A 112 7.05 -8.98 -24.73
N SER A 113 7.34 -8.20 -25.77
CA SER A 113 6.35 -7.87 -26.82
C SER A 113 5.85 -9.12 -27.56
N LEU A 114 6.75 -10.05 -27.90
CA LEU A 114 6.40 -11.31 -28.57
C LEU A 114 5.47 -12.17 -27.72
N ILE A 115 5.76 -12.29 -26.42
CA ILE A 115 4.91 -13.03 -25.48
C ILE A 115 3.55 -12.36 -25.35
N GLU A 116 3.50 -11.03 -25.28
CA GLU A 116 2.24 -10.29 -25.22
C GLU A 116 1.39 -10.47 -26.49
N ASP A 117 1.99 -10.45 -27.68
CA ASP A 117 1.26 -10.69 -28.93
C ASP A 117 0.69 -12.12 -28.99
N VAL A 118 1.45 -13.12 -28.51
CA VAL A 118 0.96 -14.51 -28.40
C VAL A 118 -0.18 -14.60 -27.38
N ILE A 119 -0.06 -13.94 -26.24
CA ILE A 119 -1.12 -13.87 -25.22
C ILE A 119 -2.39 -13.24 -25.79
N ASP A 120 -2.27 -12.11 -26.49
CA ASP A 120 -3.39 -11.43 -27.16
C ASP A 120 -4.12 -12.42 -28.10
N GLY A 121 -3.34 -13.21 -28.86
CA GLY A 121 -3.85 -14.28 -29.71
C GLY A 121 -4.58 -15.40 -28.95
N ILE A 122 -4.03 -15.88 -27.83
CA ILE A 122 -4.61 -16.96 -27.02
C ILE A 122 -5.93 -16.50 -26.38
N VAL A 123 -5.92 -15.33 -25.73
CA VAL A 123 -7.08 -14.76 -25.03
C VAL A 123 -8.25 -14.52 -26.00
N SER A 124 -7.95 -14.17 -27.25
CA SER A 124 -8.99 -13.99 -28.27
C SER A 124 -9.69 -15.29 -28.69
N LYS A 125 -9.03 -16.45 -28.57
CA LYS A 125 -9.52 -17.75 -29.06
C LYS A 125 -10.27 -18.54 -28.01
N SER A 126 -9.81 -18.54 -26.76
CA SER A 126 -10.51 -19.21 -25.67
C SER A 126 -9.95 -18.78 -24.32
N VAL A 127 -10.82 -18.70 -23.31
CA VAL A 127 -10.39 -18.51 -21.93
C VAL A 127 -10.47 -19.85 -21.20
N THR A 128 -9.38 -20.19 -20.52
CA THR A 128 -9.18 -21.47 -19.84
C THR A 128 -10.19 -21.67 -18.71
N ARG A 129 -10.64 -22.91 -18.53
CA ARG A 129 -11.54 -23.30 -17.42
C ARG A 129 -10.77 -23.25 -16.10
N VAL A 130 -11.28 -22.52 -15.11
CA VAL A 130 -10.66 -22.43 -13.78
C VAL A 130 -11.33 -23.43 -12.83
N GLN A 131 -10.53 -24.14 -12.04
CA GLN A 131 -11.05 -24.98 -10.97
C GLN A 131 -11.29 -24.16 -9.69
N PRO A 132 -12.43 -24.36 -8.99
CA PRO A 132 -12.70 -23.66 -7.75
C PRO A 132 -11.73 -24.11 -6.66
N ILE A 133 -11.18 -23.13 -5.93
CA ILE A 133 -10.34 -23.35 -4.75
C ILE A 133 -11.04 -22.71 -3.55
N ASP A 134 -10.95 -23.39 -2.40
CA ASP A 134 -11.44 -22.91 -1.11
C ASP A 134 -10.33 -22.24 -0.28
N ASN A 135 -10.72 -21.41 0.69
CA ASN A 135 -9.82 -20.68 1.59
C ASN A 135 -8.95 -19.61 0.89
N LEU A 136 -9.62 -18.55 0.42
CA LEU A 136 -9.01 -17.43 -0.30
C LEU A 136 -8.26 -16.48 0.64
N ASP A 137 -6.93 -16.45 0.49
CA ASP A 137 -6.04 -15.51 1.16
C ASP A 137 -5.45 -14.52 0.15
N ILE A 138 -5.76 -13.23 0.32
CA ILE A 138 -5.30 -12.17 -0.57
C ILE A 138 -3.78 -12.13 -0.69
N ASP A 139 -3.03 -12.44 0.37
CA ASP A 139 -1.57 -12.45 0.34
C ASP A 139 -1.03 -13.55 -0.57
N LYS A 140 -1.72 -14.69 -0.64
CA LYS A 140 -1.41 -15.76 -1.61
C LYS A 140 -1.86 -15.39 -3.01
N ILE A 141 -3.02 -14.76 -3.16
CA ILE A 141 -3.59 -14.38 -4.47
C ILE A 141 -2.68 -13.40 -5.21
N VAL A 142 -2.21 -12.34 -4.52
CA VAL A 142 -1.33 -11.32 -5.12
C VAL A 142 0.13 -11.77 -5.27
N SER A 143 0.51 -12.87 -4.63
CA SER A 143 1.85 -13.47 -4.77
C SER A 143 1.91 -14.34 -6.02
N VAL A 144 2.15 -13.71 -7.16
CA VAL A 144 2.20 -14.36 -8.47
C VAL A 144 3.64 -14.69 -8.84
N LYS A 145 3.87 -15.95 -9.24
CA LYS A 145 5.14 -16.40 -9.84
C LYS A 145 4.95 -16.48 -11.34
N GLY A 146 5.38 -15.44 -12.06
CA GLY A 146 5.19 -15.37 -13.51
C GLY A 146 6.01 -16.40 -14.30
N SER A 147 5.55 -16.68 -15.53
CA SER A 147 6.16 -17.61 -16.49
C SER A 147 6.79 -16.87 -17.67
N ARG A 148 7.76 -17.51 -18.32
CA ARG A 148 8.27 -17.07 -19.64
C ARG A 148 7.49 -17.69 -20.79
N ASP A 149 6.76 -18.77 -20.52
CA ASP A 149 5.90 -19.44 -21.48
C ASP A 149 4.54 -18.72 -21.56
N ALA A 150 4.08 -18.43 -22.77
CA ALA A 150 2.88 -17.63 -23.00
C ALA A 150 1.60 -18.33 -22.54
N GLU A 151 1.46 -19.64 -22.81
CA GLU A 151 0.28 -20.40 -22.39
C GLU A 151 0.18 -20.49 -20.88
N GLU A 152 1.30 -20.78 -20.21
CA GLU A 152 1.37 -20.81 -18.76
C GLU A 152 1.13 -19.42 -18.15
N ALA A 153 1.62 -18.34 -18.77
CA ALA A 153 1.32 -16.98 -18.34
C ALA A 153 -0.18 -16.67 -18.43
N VAL A 154 -0.86 -17.04 -19.52
CA VAL A 154 -2.33 -16.92 -19.64
C VAL A 154 -3.03 -17.75 -18.57
N ARG A 155 -2.58 -18.99 -18.33
CA ARG A 155 -3.16 -19.87 -17.30
C ARG A 155 -3.06 -19.23 -15.92
N ILE A 156 -1.89 -18.72 -15.55
CA ILE A 156 -1.65 -18.03 -14.27
C ILE A 156 -2.51 -16.76 -14.18
N ALA A 157 -2.53 -15.91 -15.21
CA ALA A 157 -3.32 -14.69 -15.23
C ALA A 157 -4.82 -14.99 -15.05
N THR A 158 -5.31 -16.04 -15.71
CA THR A 158 -6.71 -16.50 -15.62
C THR A 158 -7.04 -16.98 -14.21
N GLU A 159 -6.21 -17.87 -13.65
CA GLU A 159 -6.37 -18.41 -12.31
C GLU A 159 -6.40 -17.29 -11.26
N ARG A 160 -5.43 -16.38 -11.31
CA ARG A 160 -5.30 -15.30 -10.33
C ARG A 160 -6.39 -14.24 -10.45
N THR A 161 -6.85 -13.96 -11.66
CA THR A 161 -8.02 -13.09 -11.90
C THR A 161 -9.27 -13.69 -11.28
N TYR A 162 -9.55 -14.97 -11.54
CA TYR A 162 -10.69 -15.67 -10.95
C TYR A 162 -10.63 -15.66 -9.42
N LEU A 163 -9.47 -15.97 -8.84
CA LEU A 163 -9.30 -15.98 -7.39
C LEU A 163 -9.50 -14.60 -6.76
N LEU A 164 -9.00 -13.53 -7.39
CA LEU A 164 -9.21 -12.18 -6.88
C LEU A 164 -10.68 -11.75 -6.97
N LEU A 165 -11.36 -12.04 -8.08
CA LEU A 165 -12.79 -11.75 -8.25
C LEU A 165 -13.64 -12.51 -7.21
N LYS A 166 -13.37 -13.81 -7.01
CA LYS A 166 -14.06 -14.63 -6.01
C LYS A 166 -13.80 -14.14 -4.59
N TRP A 167 -12.57 -13.73 -4.30
CA TRP A 167 -12.21 -13.15 -3.00
C TRP A 167 -12.96 -11.83 -2.78
N TYR A 168 -13.04 -10.99 -3.81
CA TYR A 168 -13.74 -9.72 -3.75
C TYR A 168 -15.24 -9.89 -3.50
N GLU A 169 -15.89 -10.78 -4.26
CA GLU A 169 -17.30 -11.16 -4.04
C GLU A 169 -17.51 -11.64 -2.60
N GLY A 170 -16.65 -12.53 -2.10
CA GLY A 170 -16.72 -13.02 -0.73
C GLY A 170 -16.57 -11.93 0.32
N GLU A 171 -15.61 -11.00 0.16
CA GLU A 171 -15.41 -9.90 1.10
C GLU A 171 -16.50 -8.81 1.00
N SER A 172 -17.08 -8.59 -0.17
CA SER A 172 -18.14 -7.61 -0.39
C SER A 172 -19.40 -7.92 0.42
N HIS A 173 -19.75 -9.20 0.56
CA HIS A 173 -20.92 -9.67 1.30
C HIS A 173 -20.71 -9.76 2.82
N LYS A 174 -19.48 -9.69 3.31
CA LYS A 174 -19.21 -9.80 4.75
C LYS A 174 -19.89 -8.66 5.52
N ARG A 175 -20.62 -8.99 6.59
CA ARG A 175 -21.09 -7.97 7.53
C ARG A 175 -19.91 -7.44 8.33
N VAL A 176 -19.79 -6.12 8.38
CA VAL A 176 -18.71 -5.43 9.07
C VAL A 176 -19.24 -4.89 10.39
N ASP A 177 -18.64 -5.34 11.49
CA ASP A 177 -18.89 -4.74 12.81
C ASP A 177 -17.96 -3.54 13.01
N SER A 178 -18.43 -2.37 12.58
CA SER A 178 -17.69 -1.12 12.63
C SER A 178 -17.28 -0.74 14.06
N HIS A 179 -18.17 -0.97 15.03
CA HIS A 179 -17.90 -0.64 16.43
C HIS A 179 -16.74 -1.48 16.99
N LYS A 180 -16.75 -2.80 16.74
CA LYS A 180 -15.66 -3.70 17.16
C LYS A 180 -14.34 -3.35 16.48
N LEU A 181 -14.35 -3.02 15.19
CA LEU A 181 -13.14 -2.63 14.46
C LEU A 181 -12.57 -1.31 14.98
N LEU A 182 -13.39 -0.28 15.18
CA LEU A 182 -12.96 1.00 15.73
C LEU A 182 -12.44 0.87 17.16
N ARG A 183 -13.06 0.03 17.99
CA ARG A 183 -12.54 -0.28 19.34
C ARG A 183 -11.15 -0.91 19.28
N LYS A 184 -10.95 -1.92 18.43
CA LYS A 184 -9.63 -2.55 18.24
C LYS A 184 -8.60 -1.56 17.69
N LEU A 185 -9.00 -0.68 16.76
CA LEU A 185 -8.13 0.36 16.23
C LEU A 185 -7.73 1.37 17.31
N LYS A 186 -8.66 1.78 18.17
CA LYS A 186 -8.38 2.66 19.32
C LYS A 186 -7.37 2.03 20.26
N VAL A 187 -7.56 0.76 20.64
CA VAL A 187 -6.60 0.00 21.47
C VAL A 187 -5.23 -0.03 20.79
N MET A 188 -5.17 -0.35 19.49
CA MET A 188 -3.91 -0.39 18.76
C MET A 188 -3.20 0.98 18.74
N ARG A 189 -3.94 2.09 18.57
CA ARG A 189 -3.36 3.44 18.64
C ARG A 189 -2.77 3.74 20.02
N ILE A 190 -3.46 3.34 21.09
CA ILE A 190 -2.95 3.46 22.47
C ILE A 190 -1.69 2.63 22.64
N CYS A 191 -1.69 1.36 22.23
CA CYS A 191 -0.51 0.49 22.28
C CYS A 191 0.69 1.09 21.54
N LYS A 192 0.48 1.65 20.35
CA LYS A 192 1.53 2.36 19.61
C LYS A 192 2.06 3.57 20.37
N GLY A 193 1.20 4.35 21.01
CA GLY A 193 1.59 5.48 21.85
C GLY A 193 2.44 5.05 23.04
N VAL A 194 2.02 4.00 23.76
CA VAL A 194 2.78 3.43 24.89
C VAL A 194 4.13 2.89 24.43
N MET A 195 4.17 2.12 23.33
CA MET A 195 5.43 1.62 22.76
C MET A 195 6.37 2.76 22.35
N SER A 196 5.85 3.83 21.74
CA SER A 196 6.64 5.00 21.39
C SER A 196 7.20 5.69 22.64
N ALA A 197 6.39 5.87 23.69
CA ALA A 197 6.84 6.45 24.95
C ALA A 197 7.95 5.61 25.60
N LEU A 198 7.74 4.29 25.70
CA LEU A 198 8.74 3.37 26.26
C LEU A 198 10.05 3.40 25.46
N LEU A 199 9.97 3.44 24.13
CA LEU A 199 11.16 3.51 23.27
C LEU A 199 11.91 4.83 23.45
N ILE A 200 11.20 5.97 23.49
CA ILE A 200 11.78 7.28 23.79
C ILE A 200 12.48 7.24 25.14
N THR A 201 11.76 6.86 26.21
CA THR A 201 12.31 6.80 27.56
C THR A 201 13.54 5.90 27.61
N SER A 202 13.50 4.71 27.01
CA SER A 202 14.66 3.81 26.96
C SER A 202 15.88 4.47 26.30
N VAL A 203 15.69 5.10 25.12
CA VAL A 203 16.81 5.73 24.39
C VAL A 203 17.38 6.91 25.18
N PHE A 204 16.54 7.78 25.74
CA PHE A 204 17.00 8.92 26.54
C PHE A 204 17.68 8.47 27.84
N THR A 205 17.16 7.46 28.53
CA THR A 205 17.80 6.92 29.75
C THR A 205 19.15 6.30 29.43
N THR A 206 19.26 5.50 28.36
CA THR A 206 20.55 4.95 27.94
C THR A 206 21.53 6.05 27.53
N ALA A 207 21.08 7.06 26.77
CA ALA A 207 21.92 8.19 26.41
C ALA A 207 22.41 8.97 27.65
N PHE A 208 21.54 9.21 28.63
CA PHE A 208 21.89 9.85 29.89
C PHE A 208 22.93 9.06 30.69
N LEU A 209 22.77 7.73 30.77
CA LEU A 209 23.70 6.86 31.51
C LEU A 209 25.06 6.72 30.83
N TRP A 210 25.12 6.76 29.49
CA TRP A 210 26.35 6.51 28.73
C TRP A 210 27.11 7.78 28.32
N LEU A 211 26.42 8.89 28.12
CA LEU A 211 27.01 10.12 27.59
C LEU A 211 26.99 11.21 28.65
N GLY A 212 27.80 11.11 29.71
CA GLY A 212 28.00 12.20 30.69
C GLY A 212 27.96 13.65 30.12
N PRO A 213 28.53 13.93 28.93
CA PRO A 213 28.42 15.23 28.24
C PRO A 213 27.02 15.67 27.75
N LEU A 214 26.10 14.74 27.47
CA LEU A 214 24.69 15.05 27.13
C LEU A 214 23.90 15.52 28.36
N GLY A 215 24.29 15.09 29.57
CA GLY A 215 23.78 15.66 30.81
C GLY A 215 24.15 17.14 30.94
N LEU A 216 25.36 17.53 30.52
CA LEU A 216 25.82 18.93 30.49
C LEU A 216 25.04 19.78 29.47
N THR A 217 24.72 19.26 28.29
CA THR A 217 23.93 20.03 27.29
C THR A 217 22.47 20.19 27.69
N VAL A 218 21.87 19.17 28.33
CA VAL A 218 20.52 19.29 28.92
C VAL A 218 20.52 20.28 30.08
N LEU A 219 21.55 20.26 30.93
CA LEU A 219 21.74 21.25 31.99
C LEU A 219 21.92 22.66 31.42
N GLN A 220 22.72 22.83 30.36
CA GLN A 220 22.88 24.10 29.64
C GLN A 220 21.56 24.61 29.06
N PHE A 221 20.72 23.73 28.52
CA PHE A 221 19.38 24.07 28.05
C PHE A 221 18.44 24.53 29.17
N LEU A 222 18.42 23.81 30.31
CA LEU A 222 17.64 24.21 31.49
C LEU A 222 18.15 25.54 32.07
N CYS A 223 19.47 25.72 32.15
CA CYS A 223 20.08 26.98 32.57
C CYS A 223 19.74 28.11 31.59
N ALA A 224 19.77 27.89 30.28
CA ALA A 224 19.41 28.89 29.28
C ALA A 224 17.94 29.32 29.40
N LEU A 225 17.01 28.40 29.71
CA LEU A 225 15.60 28.72 29.96
C LEU A 225 15.41 29.64 31.18
N ILE A 226 16.19 29.43 32.24
CA ILE A 226 16.12 30.20 33.49
C ILE A 226 16.83 31.55 33.34
N VAL A 227 17.96 31.58 32.63
CA VAL A 227 18.86 32.74 32.53
C VAL A 227 18.44 33.69 31.41
N ALA A 228 17.77 33.22 30.36
CA ALA A 228 17.28 34.07 29.25
C ALA A 228 16.59 35.37 29.72
N PRO A 229 15.61 35.37 30.64
CA PRO A 229 14.96 36.61 31.08
C PRO A 229 15.84 37.55 31.93
N LEU A 230 17.05 37.13 32.31
CA LEU A 230 17.94 37.83 33.26
C LEU A 230 19.20 38.43 32.61
N VAL A 231 19.43 38.19 31.32
CA VAL A 231 20.66 38.59 30.61
C VAL A 231 20.45 39.77 29.67
N ASP A 232 21.56 40.41 29.28
CA ASP A 232 21.55 41.52 28.34
C ASP A 232 20.97 41.14 26.97
N PHE A 233 20.64 42.15 26.17
CA PHE A 233 19.93 41.97 24.90
C PHE A 233 20.62 40.96 23.95
N TRP A 234 21.95 41.00 23.83
CA TRP A 234 22.70 40.12 22.94
C TRP A 234 22.76 38.67 23.46
N SER A 235 22.92 38.49 24.77
CA SER A 235 22.91 37.18 25.42
C SER A 235 21.51 36.55 25.44
N TYR A 236 20.45 37.37 25.53
CA TYR A 236 19.06 36.93 25.41
C TYR A 236 18.79 36.28 24.05
N TRP A 237 19.21 36.94 22.96
CA TRP A 237 19.07 36.37 21.61
C TRP A 237 19.83 35.07 21.45
N TYR A 238 21.05 34.97 21.99
CA TYR A 238 21.81 33.72 21.97
C TYR A 238 21.07 32.58 22.70
N CYS A 239 20.55 32.84 23.90
CA CYS A 239 19.75 31.86 24.66
C CYS A 239 18.51 31.42 23.88
N LEU A 240 17.77 32.35 23.25
CA LEU A 240 16.60 32.02 22.45
C LEU A 240 16.94 31.15 21.24
N VAL A 241 17.99 31.50 20.49
CA VAL A 241 18.45 30.72 19.33
C VAL A 241 18.88 29.32 19.76
N TYR A 242 19.62 29.21 20.87
CA TYR A 242 20.03 27.92 21.42
C TYR A 242 18.82 27.06 21.83
N ILE A 243 17.87 27.62 22.57
CA ILE A 243 16.63 26.92 22.99
C ILE A 243 15.86 26.43 21.77
N PHE A 244 15.73 27.28 20.74
CA PHE A 244 15.03 26.93 19.51
C PHE A 244 15.72 25.78 18.77
N LEU A 245 17.02 25.88 18.50
CA LEU A 245 17.78 24.85 17.79
C LEU A 245 17.81 23.51 18.55
N PHE A 246 17.96 23.55 19.88
CA PHE A 246 17.94 22.34 20.70
C PHE A 246 16.56 21.68 20.73
N SER A 247 15.49 22.48 20.77
CA SER A 247 14.11 21.97 20.69
C SER A 247 13.84 21.32 19.33
N LEU A 248 14.33 21.92 18.23
CA LEU A 248 14.25 21.31 16.91
C LEU A 248 15.01 19.98 16.84
N PHE A 249 16.21 19.91 17.43
CA PHE A 249 17.00 18.70 17.49
C PHE A 249 16.31 17.57 18.27
N ILE A 250 15.77 17.87 19.46
CA ILE A 250 15.00 16.89 20.25
C ILE A 250 13.76 16.44 19.48
N GLY A 251 13.02 17.36 18.86
CA GLY A 251 11.85 17.04 18.04
C GLY A 251 12.21 16.10 16.88
N TRP A 252 13.31 16.38 16.18
CA TRP A 252 13.84 15.52 15.11
C TRP A 252 14.24 14.14 15.62
N LEU A 253 14.92 14.06 16.77
CA LEU A 253 15.35 12.81 17.36
C LEU A 253 14.17 11.94 17.78
N ILE A 254 13.17 12.52 18.46
CA ILE A 254 11.92 11.82 18.83
C ILE A 254 11.20 11.32 17.58
N TYR A 255 11.10 12.16 16.54
CA TYR A 255 10.49 11.79 15.27
C TYR A 255 11.20 10.59 14.64
N PHE A 256 12.55 10.60 14.62
CA PHE A 256 13.35 9.53 14.06
C PHE A 256 13.18 8.22 14.84
N ILE A 257 13.30 8.26 16.17
CA ILE A 257 13.15 7.10 17.07
C ILE A 257 11.77 6.46 16.91
N THR A 258 10.71 7.27 16.83
CA THR A 258 9.33 6.77 16.75
C THR A 258 8.86 6.41 15.34
N SER A 259 9.61 6.78 14.30
CA SER A 259 9.26 6.56 12.90
C SER A 259 8.89 5.10 12.57
N PRO A 260 9.65 4.06 13.02
CA PRO A 260 9.31 2.66 12.74
C PRO A 260 7.94 2.27 13.31
N ILE A 261 7.67 2.64 14.58
CA ILE A 261 6.39 2.36 15.25
C ILE A 261 5.27 3.12 14.54
N ARG A 262 5.47 4.41 14.24
CA ARG A 262 4.45 5.24 13.60
C ARG A 262 4.05 4.68 12.24
N ASN A 263 5.01 4.27 11.42
CA ASN A 263 4.78 3.75 10.07
C ASN A 263 4.27 2.30 10.05
N TRP A 264 4.36 1.57 11.17
CA TRP A 264 3.86 0.21 11.26
C TRP A 264 2.33 0.14 11.14
N ARG A 265 1.84 -0.67 10.19
CA ARG A 265 0.41 -0.87 9.89
C ARG A 265 0.01 -2.33 10.15
N PRO A 266 -0.35 -2.70 11.39
CA PRO A 266 -0.82 -4.06 11.69
C PRO A 266 -2.15 -4.36 11.01
N LYS A 267 -2.53 -5.65 10.98
CA LYS A 267 -3.75 -6.16 10.32
C LYS A 267 -5.01 -5.32 10.57
N ILE A 268 -5.19 -4.81 11.79
CA ILE A 268 -6.37 -4.01 12.14
C ILE A 268 -6.52 -2.72 11.30
N TYR A 269 -5.42 -2.10 10.86
CA TYR A 269 -5.49 -0.93 9.98
C TYR A 269 -6.04 -1.32 8.61
N TRP A 270 -5.57 -2.45 8.08
CA TRP A 270 -6.07 -2.99 6.81
C TRP A 270 -7.52 -3.46 6.92
N ASP A 271 -7.91 -4.07 8.03
CA ASP A 271 -9.29 -4.46 8.30
C ASP A 271 -10.21 -3.24 8.39
N CYS A 272 -9.78 -2.14 9.03
CA CYS A 272 -10.54 -0.89 9.06
C CYS A 272 -10.59 -0.19 7.69
N PHE A 273 -9.53 -0.30 6.89
CA PHE A 273 -9.48 0.27 5.55
C PHE A 273 -10.45 -0.42 4.61
N LYS A 274 -10.38 -1.75 4.47
CA LYS A 274 -11.34 -2.51 3.63
C LYS A 274 -12.79 -2.38 4.11
N ALA A 275 -12.99 -2.08 5.39
CA ALA A 275 -14.29 -1.82 5.99
C ALA A 275 -14.86 -0.43 5.68
N GLY A 276 -14.11 0.45 5.00
CA GLY A 276 -14.55 1.82 4.70
C GLY A 276 -14.31 2.83 5.83
N LEU A 277 -13.68 2.45 6.95
CA LEU A 277 -13.66 3.23 8.20
C LEU A 277 -12.49 4.22 8.30
N ILE A 278 -11.37 3.91 7.67
CA ILE A 278 -10.19 4.79 7.63
C ILE A 278 -9.63 4.81 6.22
N ARG A 279 -9.07 5.94 5.81
CA ARG A 279 -8.28 6.02 4.58
C ARG A 279 -6.83 5.68 4.87
N LEU A 280 -6.26 4.72 4.14
CA LEU A 280 -4.83 4.48 4.11
C LEU A 280 -4.28 4.98 2.78
N LYS A 281 -3.10 5.61 2.81
CA LYS A 281 -2.35 5.98 1.61
C LYS A 281 -1.15 5.06 1.46
N GLU A 282 -0.95 4.49 0.29
CA GLU A 282 0.26 3.73 -0.03
C GLU A 282 1.25 4.61 -0.79
N ARG A 283 2.53 4.59 -0.41
CA ARG A 283 3.52 5.48 -1.04
C ARG A 283 3.69 5.10 -2.51
N GLY A 284 3.45 6.09 -3.37
CA GLY A 284 3.56 5.95 -4.82
C GLY A 284 2.31 5.39 -5.49
N ALA A 285 1.25 5.08 -4.74
CA ALA A 285 -0.07 4.89 -5.32
C ALA A 285 -0.65 6.26 -5.72
N ILE A 286 -1.32 6.34 -6.87
CA ILE A 286 -1.88 7.59 -7.42
C ILE A 286 -3.20 8.00 -6.72
N TYR A 287 -3.72 7.16 -5.81
CA TYR A 287 -4.99 7.36 -5.10
C TYR A 287 -4.85 7.65 -3.59
#